data_AF-A0A350AK40-F1
#
_entry.id   AF-A0A350AK40-F1
#
_cell.length_a   1.000
_cell.length_b   1.000
_cell.length_c   1.000
_cell.angle_alpha   90.00
_cell.angle_beta   90.00
_cell.angle_gamma   90.00
#
_symmetry.space_group_name_H-M   'P 1'
#
loop_
_entity.id
_entity.type
_entity.pdbx_description
1 polymer ?
#
loop_
_entity_poly.entity_id
_entity_poly.type
_entity_poly.pdbx_seq_one_letter_code
_entity_poly.pdbx_strand_id
1 'polypeptide(L)' 'ALDPSRVAAGIVTGIGFLGAGVILHGVRGTVVLGLTTAASIWVTAAMGMAVGTGMYLIAVITAIIVFLVLMIPNR' A
#
# COMPACT_ATOMS: atom_id res chain seq x y z
N ALA A 1 -7.71 -6.41 -27.28
CA ALA A 1 -7.93 -6.96 -25.92
C ALA A 1 -7.39 -5.95 -24.92
N LEU A 2 -8.12 -5.68 -23.83
CA LEU A 2 -7.58 -4.89 -22.72
C LEU A 2 -6.55 -5.77 -21.99
N ASP A 3 -5.33 -5.26 -21.78
CA ASP A 3 -4.28 -5.94 -21.02
C ASP A 3 -4.31 -5.44 -19.57
N PRO A 4 -4.78 -6.25 -18.60
CA PRO A 4 -4.83 -5.87 -17.19
C PRO A 4 -3.47 -5.45 -16.64
N SER A 5 -2.38 -5.97 -17.22
CA SER A 5 -1.01 -5.66 -16.81
C SER A 5 -0.67 -4.18 -17.02
N ARG A 6 -1.22 -3.56 -18.06
CA ARG A 6 -1.00 -2.12 -18.34
C ARG A 6 -1.72 -1.23 -17.33
N VAL A 7 -2.92 -1.62 -16.92
CA VAL A 7 -3.67 -0.91 -15.86
C VAL A 7 -2.94 -1.04 -14.53
N ALA A 8 -2.51 -2.27 -14.18
CA ALA A 8 -1.73 -2.52 -12.98
C ALA A 8 -0.42 -1.70 -12.94
N ALA A 9 0.31 -1.64 -14.07
CA ALA A 9 1.53 -0.83 -14.17
C ALA A 9 1.26 0.67 -13.93
N GLY A 10 0.14 1.20 -14.45
CA GLY A 10 -0.28 2.58 -14.21
C GLY A 10 -0.60 2.84 -12.73
N ILE A 11 -1.32 1.92 -12.07
CA ILE A 11 -1.63 2.01 -10.64
C ILE A 11 -0.34 2.03 -9.82
N VAL A 12 0.54 1.05 -10.02
CA VAL A 12 1.82 0.91 -9.30
C VAL A 12 2.69 2.17 -9.46
N THR A 13 2.71 2.75 -10.65
CA THR A 13 3.45 4.00 -10.91
C THR A 13 2.87 5.17 -10.08
N GLY A 14 1.56 5.34 -10.07
CA GLY A 14 0.89 6.43 -9.34
C GLY A 14 1.04 6.31 -7.82
N ILE A 15 0.81 5.11 -7.26
CA ILE A 15 0.90 4.90 -5.81
C ILE A 15 2.33 4.96 -5.29
N GLY A 16 3.34 4.64 -6.12
CA GLY A 16 4.75 4.78 -5.75
C GLY A 16 5.10 6.23 -5.40
N PHE A 17 4.60 7.19 -6.18
CA PHE A 17 4.76 8.61 -5.89
C PHE A 17 4.05 9.03 -4.60
N LEU A 18 2.81 8.61 -4.40
CA LEU A 18 2.04 8.91 -3.19
C LEU A 18 2.68 8.31 -1.93
N GLY A 19 3.15 7.06 -2.02
CA GLY A 19 3.82 6.36 -0.93
C GLY A 19 5.15 7.02 -0.55
N ALA A 20 5.96 7.42 -1.53
CA ALA A 20 7.19 8.17 -1.26
C ALA A 20 6.91 9.56 -0.67
N GLY A 21 5.87 10.25 -1.17
CA GLY A 21 5.53 11.61 -0.76
C GLY A 21 5.07 11.75 0.69
N VAL A 22 4.60 10.66 1.32
CA VAL A 22 4.20 10.67 2.74
C VAL A 22 5.36 10.32 3.70
N ILE A 23 6.51 9.88 3.19
CA ILE A 23 7.68 9.56 4.02
C ILE A 23 8.47 10.85 4.26
N LEU A 24 8.50 11.30 5.51
CA LEU A 24 9.15 12.55 5.90
C LEU A 24 10.32 12.28 6.86
N HIS A 25 11.45 12.94 6.61
CA HIS A 25 12.61 12.89 7.50
C HIS A 25 12.58 14.07 8.47
N GLY A 26 12.62 13.79 9.77
CA GLY A 26 12.64 14.81 10.81
C GLY A 26 13.90 15.67 10.75
N VAL A 27 13.81 16.89 11.30
CA VAL A 27 14.86 17.94 11.29
C VAL A 27 16.21 17.47 11.88
N ARG A 28 16.22 16.42 12.71
CA ARG A 28 17.41 15.84 13.35
C ARG A 28 17.83 14.47 12.79
N GLY A 29 17.33 14.09 11.61
CA GLY A 29 17.77 12.92 10.83
C GLY A 29 17.47 11.54 11.41
N THR A 30 17.01 11.45 12.66
CA THR A 30 16.83 10.19 13.41
C THR A 30 15.39 9.69 13.43
N VAL A 31 14.41 10.52 13.02
CA VAL A 31 12.99 10.16 13.03
C VAL A 31 12.45 10.18 11.61
N VAL A 32 11.95 9.04 11.15
CA VAL A 32 11.22 8.91 9.89
C VAL A 32 9.73 8.85 10.21
N LEU A 33 8.96 9.81 9.70
CA LEU A 33 7.51 9.88 9.83
C LEU A 33 6.84 9.33 8.58
N GLY A 34 5.67 8.73 8.76
CA GLY A 34 4.83 8.28 7.63
C GLY A 34 5.27 6.98 6.96
N LEU A 35 6.26 6.26 7.48
CA LEU A 35 6.69 4.96 6.94
C LEU A 35 5.55 3.93 6.92
N THR A 36 4.83 3.78 8.04
CA THR A 36 3.66 2.88 8.14
C THR A 36 2.53 3.34 7.22
N THR A 37 2.33 4.65 7.07
CA THR A 37 1.35 5.22 6.16
C THR A 37 1.69 4.91 4.70
N ALA A 38 2.95 5.05 4.30
CA ALA A 38 3.44 4.70 2.98
C ALA A 38 3.19 3.22 2.64
N ALA A 39 3.52 2.33 3.58
CA ALA A 39 3.26 0.89 3.44
C ALA A 39 1.75 0.61 3.32
N SER A 40 0.91 1.30 4.10
CA SER A 40 -0.55 1.13 4.06
C SER A 40 -1.16 1.56 2.72
N ILE A 41 -0.64 2.62 2.09
CA ILE A 41 -1.06 3.06 0.75
C ILE A 41 -0.73 1.98 -0.29
N TRP A 42 0.46 1.39 -0.23
CA TRP A 42 0.87 0.32 -1.13
C TRP A 42 -0.06 -0.89 -1.04
N VAL A 43 -0.36 -1.34 0.17
CA VAL A 43 -1.16 -2.55 0.35
C VAL A 43 -2.64 -2.31 0.03
N THR A 44 -3.20 -1.14 0.35
CA THR A 44 -4.58 -0.81 -0.02
C THR A 44 -4.80 -0.77 -1.53
N ALA A 45 -3.84 -0.25 -2.29
CA ALA A 45 -3.87 -0.29 -3.75
C ALA A 45 -3.76 -1.72 -4.30
N ALA A 46 -2.89 -2.56 -3.74
CA ALA A 46 -2.80 -3.98 -4.10
C ALA A 46 -4.12 -4.72 -3.82
N MET A 47 -4.76 -4.46 -2.68
CA MET A 47 -6.09 -5.00 -2.37
C MET A 47 -7.14 -4.52 -3.36
N GLY A 48 -7.16 -3.23 -3.71
CA GLY A 48 -8.06 -2.68 -4.72
C GLY A 48 -7.91 -3.35 -6.09
N MET A 49 -6.67 -3.62 -6.52
CA MET A 49 -6.40 -4.38 -7.75
C MET A 49 -6.91 -5.81 -7.66
N ALA A 50 -6.66 -6.50 -6.53
CA ALA A 50 -7.16 -7.87 -6.32
C ALA A 50 -8.70 -7.93 -6.34
N VAL A 51 -9.39 -6.96 -5.73
CA VAL A 51 -10.85 -6.85 -5.80
C VAL A 51 -11.31 -6.57 -7.23
N GLY A 52 -10.64 -5.65 -7.94
CA GLY A 52 -10.96 -5.28 -9.31
C GLY A 52 -10.80 -6.41 -10.33
N THR A 53 -9.96 -7.41 -10.05
CA THR A 53 -9.80 -8.62 -10.87
C THR A 53 -10.63 -9.81 -10.40
N GLY A 54 -11.47 -9.64 -9.36
CA GLY A 54 -12.32 -10.70 -8.81
C GLY A 54 -11.62 -11.65 -7.83
N MET A 55 -10.39 -11.35 -7.41
CA MET A 55 -9.60 -12.15 -6.46
C MET A 55 -10.00 -11.83 -5.00
N TYR A 56 -11.29 -11.95 -4.67
CA TYR A 56 -11.84 -11.54 -3.39
C TYR A 56 -11.24 -12.28 -2.19
N LEU A 57 -10.97 -13.58 -2.32
CA LEU A 57 -10.36 -14.36 -1.23
C LEU A 57 -8.98 -13.83 -0.86
N ILE A 58 -8.14 -13.51 -1.86
CA ILE A 58 -6.81 -12.95 -1.65
C ILE A 58 -6.91 -11.54 -1.06
N ALA A 59 -7.85 -10.73 -1.54
CA ALA A 59 -8.09 -9.39 -0.99
C ALA A 59 -8.48 -9.43 0.50
N VAL A 60 -9.41 -10.31 0.88
CA VAL A 60 -9.87 -10.46 2.28
C VAL A 60 -8.75 -10.98 3.19
N ILE A 61 -8.02 -12.01 2.76
CA ILE A 61 -6.88 -12.54 3.53
C ILE A 61 -5.83 -11.44 3.74
N THR A 62 -5.50 -10.70 2.69
CA THR A 62 -4.54 -9.60 2.76
C THR A 62 -5.02 -8.50 3.71
N ALA A 63 -6.30 -8.14 3.65
CA ALA A 63 -6.90 -7.15 4.53
C ALA A 63 -6.81 -7.55 6.01
N ILE A 64 -7.11 -8.81 6.33
CA ILE A 64 -7.01 -9.32 7.71
C ILE A 64 -5.56 -9.27 8.19
N ILE A 65 -4.60 -9.75 7.38
CA ILE A 65 -3.18 -9.75 7.75
C ILE A 65 -2.70 -8.32 8.01
N VAL A 66 -3.00 -7.38 7.12
CA VAL A 66 -2.57 -5.99 7.23
C VAL A 66 -3.20 -5.31 8.43
N PHE A 67 -4.50 -5.54 8.66
CA PHE A 67 -5.19 -5.02 9.83
C PHE A 67 -4.54 -5.51 11.13
N LEU A 68 -4.23 -6.81 11.22
CA LEU A 68 -3.53 -7.37 12.38
C LEU A 68 -2.13 -6.78 12.56
N VAL A 69 -1.38 -6.57 11.48
CA VAL A 69 -0.04 -5.94 11.53
C VAL A 69 -0.14 -4.49 12.00
N LEU A 70 -1.09 -3.71 11.48
CA LEU A 70 -1.30 -2.31 11.89
C LEU A 70 -1.77 -2.18 13.34
N MET A 71 -2.42 -3.22 13.88
CA MET A 71 -2.84 -3.27 15.28
C MET A 71 -1.64 -3.46 16.24
N ILE A 72 -0.49 -3.93 15.74
CA ILE A 72 0.74 -4.04 16.53
C ILE A 72 1.26 -2.62 16.78
N PRO A 73 1.31 -2.15 18.05
CA PRO A 73 1.80 -0.82 18.35
C PRO A 73 3.29 -0.74 17.99
N ASN A 74 3.64 0.21 17.12
CA ASN A 74 5.03 0.55 16.87
C ASN A 74 5.56 1.27 18.13
N ARG A 75 6.37 0.57 18.94
CA ARG A 75 6.94 1.08 20.19
C ARG A 75 8.07 2.08 19.94
#